data_AF-A0A2G9NH45-F1
#
_entry.id   AF-A0A2G9NH45-F1
#
_cell.length_a   1.000
_cell.length_b   1.000
_cell.length_c   1.000
_cell.angle_alpha   90.00
_cell.angle_beta   90.00
_cell.angle_gamma   90.00
#
_symmetry.space_group_name_H-M   'P 1'
#
loop_
_entity.id
_entity.type
_entity.pdbx_description
1 polymer ?
#
loop_
_entity_poly.entity_id
_entity_poly.type
_entity_poly.pdbx_seq_one_letter_code
_entity_poly.pdbx_strand_id
1 'polypeptide(L)' 'MPPKKPETNQAPQGNPNQGQGQGQMSRDEQIGFHKGALNTLINERNELIKMVQVVDQFLQGHIKALEQLGVKIQSGEKK' A
#
# COMPACT_ATOMS: atom_id res chain seq x y z
N MET A 1 60.46 22.92 -0.38
CA MET A 1 59.04 23.16 -0.03
C MET A 1 58.18 22.52 -1.10
N PRO A 2 57.39 21.48 -0.78
CA PRO A 2 56.49 20.83 -1.73
C PRO A 2 55.27 21.72 -2.03
N PRO A 3 54.76 21.76 -3.27
CA PRO A 3 53.52 22.47 -3.60
C PRO A 3 52.31 21.78 -2.96
N LYS A 4 51.42 22.58 -2.36
CA LYS A 4 50.12 22.14 -1.82
C LYS A 4 49.27 21.53 -2.93
N LYS A 5 48.71 20.33 -2.69
CA LYS A 5 47.65 19.77 -3.54
C LYS A 5 46.38 20.61 -3.38
N PRO A 6 45.64 20.93 -4.45
CA PRO A 6 44.28 21.42 -4.30
C PRO A 6 43.35 20.24 -3.95
N GLU A 7 42.78 20.27 -2.75
CA GLU A 7 41.51 19.62 -2.45
C GLU A 7 40.43 20.29 -3.29
N THR A 8 39.68 19.54 -4.11
CA THR A 8 38.23 19.77 -4.33
C THR A 8 37.61 18.72 -5.26
N ASN A 9 36.33 18.45 -4.95
CA ASN A 9 35.31 17.76 -5.74
C ASN A 9 35.41 16.23 -5.88
N GLN A 10 34.92 15.54 -4.84
CA GLN A 10 34.16 14.32 -5.04
C GLN A 10 32.91 14.66 -5.88
N ALA A 11 32.90 14.20 -7.14
CA ALA A 11 31.68 14.15 -7.94
C ALA A 11 30.69 13.15 -7.30
N PRO A 12 29.37 13.40 -7.33
CA PRO A 12 28.41 12.40 -6.88
C PRO A 12 28.42 11.23 -7.88
N GLN A 13 28.81 10.05 -7.39
CA GLN A 13 28.67 8.80 -8.14
C GLN A 13 27.17 8.50 -8.34
N GLY A 14 26.67 8.81 -9.53
CA GLY A 14 25.38 8.32 -10.00
C GLY A 14 25.47 6.84 -10.37
N ASN A 15 24.65 6.01 -9.73
CA ASN A 15 24.55 4.57 -9.98
C ASN A 15 24.06 4.30 -11.43
N PRO A 16 24.74 3.47 -12.24
CA PRO A 16 24.48 3.32 -13.68
C PRO A 16 23.26 2.45 -14.07
N ASN A 17 22.41 2.02 -13.13
CA ASN A 17 21.26 1.20 -13.50
C ASN A 17 20.02 2.05 -13.85
N GLN A 18 20.13 2.80 -14.94
CA GLN A 18 18.98 3.43 -15.59
C GLN A 18 18.50 2.53 -16.74
N GLY A 19 17.41 1.80 -16.48
CA GLY A 19 16.58 1.24 -17.55
C GLY A 19 16.14 2.36 -18.47
N GLN A 20 16.63 2.30 -19.71
CA GLN A 20 16.34 3.26 -20.76
C GLN A 20 14.87 3.18 -21.17
N GLY A 21 14.18 4.32 -21.13
CA GLY A 21 12.87 4.49 -21.75
C GLY A 21 11.74 4.91 -20.81
N GLN A 22 11.85 6.08 -20.17
CA GLN A 22 10.72 6.91 -19.71
C GLN A 22 11.29 8.25 -19.23
N GLY A 23 10.70 9.37 -19.64
CA GLY A 23 11.12 10.70 -19.19
C GLY A 23 11.13 10.75 -17.66
N GLN A 24 12.26 11.13 -17.05
CA GLN A 24 12.36 11.27 -15.60
C GLN A 24 11.42 12.39 -15.15
N MET A 25 10.29 11.99 -14.59
CA MET A 25 9.32 12.87 -13.94
C MET A 25 10.01 13.69 -12.83
N SER A 26 9.65 14.97 -12.69
CA SER A 26 10.18 15.78 -11.60
C SER A 26 9.80 15.18 -10.25
N ARG A 27 10.64 15.40 -9.21
CA ARG A 27 10.35 14.93 -7.85
C ARG A 27 8.98 15.39 -7.34
N ASP A 28 8.60 16.63 -7.63
CA ASP A 28 7.32 17.19 -7.18
C ASP A 28 6.13 16.53 -7.90
N GLU A 29 6.30 16.22 -9.18
CA GLU A 29 5.30 15.53 -9.99
C GLU A 29 5.13 14.07 -9.55
N GLN A 30 6.24 13.39 -9.22
CA GLN A 30 6.21 12.04 -8.64
C GLN A 30 5.51 12.03 -7.27
N ILE A 31 5.76 13.03 -6.42
CA ILE A 31 5.07 13.18 -5.12
C ILE A 31 3.57 13.41 -5.33
N GLY A 32 3.20 14.29 -6.26
CA GLY A 32 1.80 14.56 -6.61
C GLY A 32 1.08 13.31 -7.10
N PHE A 33 1.73 12.55 -7.99
CA PHE A 33 1.23 11.28 -8.50
C PHE A 33 0.93 10.28 -7.38
N HIS A 34 1.90 10.03 -6.49
CA HIS A 34 1.70 9.07 -5.40
C HIS A 34 0.64 9.53 -4.38
N LYS A 35 0.55 10.84 -4.08
CA LYS A 35 -0.51 11.38 -3.22
C LYS A 35 -1.89 11.20 -3.83
N GLY A 36 -2.03 11.44 -5.14
CA GLY A 36 -3.26 11.19 -5.87
C GLY A 36 -3.67 9.72 -5.83
N ALA A 37 -2.72 8.82 -6.11
CA ALA A 37 -2.94 7.37 -6.06
C ALA A 37 -3.37 6.91 -4.65
N LEU A 38 -2.73 7.41 -3.59
CA LEU A 38 -3.11 7.08 -2.21
C LEU A 38 -4.54 7.49 -1.89
N ASN A 39 -4.97 8.69 -2.30
CA ASN A 39 -6.34 9.14 -2.08
C ASN A 39 -7.36 8.21 -2.76
N THR A 40 -7.10 7.81 -4.01
CA THR A 40 -7.95 6.85 -4.73
C THR A 40 -8.02 5.51 -4.02
N LEU A 41 -6.86 4.93 -3.67
CA LEU A 41 -6.78 3.62 -3.02
C LEU A 41 -7.46 3.60 -1.64
N ILE A 42 -7.39 4.70 -0.88
CA ILE A 42 -8.10 4.81 0.41
C ILE A 42 -9.61 4.74 0.20
N ASN A 43 -10.14 5.41 -0.82
CA ASN A 43 -11.57 5.36 -1.12
C ASN A 43 -12.01 3.97 -1.56
N GLU A 44 -11.24 3.33 -2.46
CA GLU A 44 -11.50 1.95 -2.88
C GLU A 44 -11.47 0.98 -1.69
N ARG A 45 -10.47 1.11 -0.80
CA ARG A 45 -10.38 0.33 0.43
C ARG A 45 -11.64 0.50 1.30
N ASN A 46 -12.16 1.73 1.41
CA ASN A 46 -13.36 1.98 2.19
C ASN A 46 -14.60 1.30 1.58
N GLU A 47 -14.72 1.27 0.26
CA GLU A 47 -15.81 0.53 -0.41
C GLU A 47 -15.66 -1.00 -0.25
N LEU A 48 -14.42 -1.53 -0.31
CA LEU A 48 -14.16 -2.94 -0.02
C LEU A 48 -14.60 -3.31 1.41
N ILE A 49 -14.32 -2.46 2.40
CA ILE A 49 -14.74 -2.68 3.79
C ILE A 49 -16.27 -2.75 3.91
N LYS A 50 -17.01 -1.90 3.21
CA LYS A 50 -18.48 -1.95 3.21
C LYS A 50 -18.99 -3.28 2.64
N MET A 51 -18.36 -3.80 1.58
CA MET A 51 -18.72 -5.11 1.04
C MET A 51 -18.45 -6.24 2.03
N VAL A 52 -17.32 -6.19 2.74
CA VAL A 52 -17.01 -7.15 3.81
C VAL A 52 -18.09 -7.10 4.90
N GLN A 53 -18.50 -5.91 5.34
CA GLN A 53 -19.57 -5.75 6.34
C GLN A 53 -20.90 -6.36 5.89
N VAL A 54 -21.26 -6.24 4.61
CA VAL A 54 -22.47 -6.87 4.06
C VAL A 54 -22.35 -8.40 4.08
N VAL A 55 -21.20 -8.95 3.69
CA VAL A 55 -20.96 -10.39 3.77
C VAL A 55 -21.03 -10.90 5.22
N ASP A 56 -20.48 -10.15 6.17
CA ASP A 56 -20.54 -10.50 7.59
C ASP A 56 -21.97 -10.52 8.12
N GLN A 57 -22.83 -9.59 7.67
CA GLN A 57 -24.25 -9.61 8.03
C GLN A 57 -24.95 -10.88 7.52
N PHE A 58 -24.67 -11.29 6.28
CA PHE A 58 -25.20 -12.55 5.74
C PHE A 58 -24.67 -13.76 6.51
N LEU A 59 -23.37 -13.79 6.81
CA LEU A 59 -22.75 -14.86 7.61
C LEU A 59 -23.43 -15.00 8.98
N GLN A 60 -23.65 -13.88 9.69
CA GLN A 60 -24.37 -13.87 10.96
C GLN A 60 -25.82 -14.36 10.82
N GLY A 61 -26.49 -14.02 9.71
CA GLY A 61 -27.82 -14.53 9.39
C GLY A 61 -27.84 -16.05 9.27
N HIS A 62 -26.85 -16.62 8.57
CA HIS A 62 -26.72 -18.08 8.45
C HIS A 62 -26.41 -18.76 9.78
N ILE A 63 -25.54 -18.19 10.61
CA ILE A 63 -25.23 -18.72 11.94
C ILE A 63 -26.50 -18.78 12.79
N LYS A 64 -27.29 -17.70 12.82
CA LYS A 64 -28.57 -17.67 13.56
C LYS A 64 -29.56 -18.72 13.07
N ALA A 65 -29.65 -18.94 11.77
CA ALA A 65 -30.52 -19.96 11.21
C ALA A 65 -30.11 -21.38 11.66
N LEU A 66 -28.80 -21.67 11.72
CA LEU A 66 -28.29 -22.94 12.24
C LEU A 66 -28.58 -23.11 13.74
N GLU A 67 -28.42 -22.04 14.53
CA GLU A 67 -28.75 -22.06 15.96
C GLU A 67 -30.23 -22.36 16.21
N GLN A 68 -31.12 -21.80 15.39
CA GLN A 68 -32.57 -22.10 15.45
C GLN A 68 -32.89 -23.57 15.14
N LEU A 69 -32.05 -24.23 14.34
CA LEU A 69 -32.15 -25.67 14.05
C LEU A 69 -31.45 -26.54 15.12
N GLY A 70 -30.95 -25.94 16.19
CA GLY A 70 -30.27 -26.64 17.29
C GLY A 70 -28.79 -26.93 17.03
N VAL A 71 -28.20 -26.40 15.95
CA VAL A 71 -26.78 -26.57 15.63
C VAL A 71 -25.99 -25.38 16.18
N LYS A 72 -25.16 -25.63 17.20
CA LYS A 72 -24.24 -24.61 17.73
C LYS A 72 -22.95 -24.56 16.92
N ILE A 73 -22.71 -23.45 16.23
CA ILE A 73 -21.44 -23.18 15.55
C ILE A 73 -20.53 -22.42 16.50
N GLN A 74 -19.40 -23.01 16.90
CA GLN A 74 -18.33 -22.25 17.53
C GLN A 74 -17.51 -21.61 16.42
N SER A 75 -17.70 -20.30 16.17
CA SER A 75 -16.78 -19.54 15.32
C SER A 75 -15.40 -19.58 15.97
N GLY A 76 -14.50 -20.35 15.37
CA GLY A 76 -13.15 -20.59 15.86
C GLY A 76 -12.25 -19.37 15.65
N GLU A 77 -12.47 -18.28 16.38
CA GLU A 77 -11.44 -17.29 16.64
C GLU A 77 -10.70 -17.70 17.93
N LYS A 78 -9.91 -18.76 17.82
CA LYS A 78 -8.83 -19.03 18.77
C LYS A 78 -7.52 -19.09 18.00
N LYS A 79 -6.96 -17.93 17.66
CA LYS A 79 -5.50 -17.70 17.76
C LYS A 79 -5.17 -16.22 17.68
#